data_AF-A0A812VY05-F1
#
_entry.id   AF-A0A812VY05-F1
#
_cell.length_a   1.000
_cell.length_b   1.000
_cell.length_c   1.000
_cell.angle_alpha   90.00
_cell.angle_beta   90.00
_cell.angle_gamma   90.00
#
_symmetry.space_group_name_H-M   'P 1'
#
loop_
_entity.id
_entity.type
_entity.pdbx_description
1 polymer ?
#
loop_
_entity_poly.entity_id
_entity_poly.type
_entity_poly.pdbx_seq_one_letter_code
_entity_poly.pdbx_strand_id
1 'polypeptide(L)'
;MAFSVHRQLRVLKGEQAWVPTEEVTVDGKVYIKFFKWDSDLVYLMTGKKLYLAKEKRSSSGSLDCDLWQDLVKARQEAANDLLTKAKTVEHEGGPPKKKAKLQRATSKSMILLPETVEVSCREYKLRMLLRGLGSQVLWLEGTCENLQWFFDNVQSSRVKERKHKRKGSKNKGVERAAASDESEEASDDE
;
A
#
# COMPACT_ATOMS: atom_id res chain seq x y z
N MET A 1 25.83 7.90 -26.72
CA MET A 1 24.68 7.84 -25.78
C MET A 1 23.87 9.11 -25.98
N ALA A 2 22.59 8.99 -26.31
CA ALA A 2 21.72 10.16 -26.46
C ALA A 2 21.08 10.45 -25.10
N PHE A 3 21.27 11.67 -24.61
CA PHE A 3 20.55 12.17 -23.43
C PHE A 3 19.23 12.77 -23.87
N SER A 4 18.16 12.55 -23.11
CA SER A 4 16.89 13.23 -23.30
C SER A 4 16.58 14.10 -22.07
N VAL A 5 16.06 15.29 -22.32
CA VAL A 5 15.62 16.24 -21.28
C VAL A 5 14.11 16.26 -21.29
N HIS A 6 13.50 16.03 -20.12
CA HIS A 6 12.06 16.05 -19.95
C HIS A 6 11.66 17.10 -18.92
N ARG A 7 10.54 17.78 -19.16
CA ARG A 7 9.88 18.58 -18.12
C ARG A 7 9.23 17.62 -17.14
N GLN A 8 9.28 17.95 -15.85
CA GLN A 8 8.73 17.12 -14.78
C GLN A 8 7.97 18.02 -13.81
N LEU A 9 6.84 17.54 -13.29
CA LEU A 9 6.11 18.24 -12.25
C LEU A 9 6.96 18.36 -10.98
N ARG A 10 6.89 19.53 -10.35
CA ARG A 10 7.49 19.79 -9.03
C ARG A 10 6.40 20.25 -8.08
N VAL A 11 6.23 19.51 -6.99
CA VAL A 11 5.29 19.84 -5.92
C VAL A 11 6.04 20.61 -4.83
N LEU A 12 5.52 21.77 -4.45
CA LEU A 12 6.12 22.65 -3.44
C LEU A 12 5.24 22.71 -2.20
N LYS A 13 5.87 22.62 -1.03
CA LYS A 13 5.24 22.85 0.29
C LYS A 13 6.18 23.70 1.13
N GLY A 14 5.92 25.02 1.14
CA GLY A 14 6.87 25.99 1.70
C GLY A 14 8.20 25.92 0.96
N GLU A 15 9.30 25.76 1.71
CA GLU A 15 10.66 25.64 1.15
C GLU A 15 10.99 24.24 0.65
N GLN A 16 10.19 23.24 1.00
CA GLN A 16 10.41 21.87 0.61
C GLN A 16 9.81 21.59 -0.77
N ALA A 17 10.53 20.80 -1.56
CA ALA A 17 10.08 20.37 -2.87
C ALA A 17 10.17 18.86 -3.01
N TRP A 18 9.19 18.29 -3.69
CA TRP A 18 9.18 16.90 -4.10
C TRP A 18 8.94 16.82 -5.60
N VAL A 19 9.65 15.91 -6.24
CA VAL A 19 9.50 15.62 -7.66
C VAL A 19 8.97 14.19 -7.75
N PRO A 20 7.71 13.99 -8.17
CA PRO A 20 7.16 12.66 -8.23
C PRO A 20 7.92 11.76 -9.20
N THR A 21 8.12 10.50 -8.81
CA THR A 21 8.86 9.54 -9.64
C THR A 21 8.21 9.31 -10.99
N GLU A 22 6.87 9.30 -11.03
CA GLU A 22 6.09 9.07 -12.24
C GLU A 22 4.86 9.97 -12.25
N GLU A 23 4.56 10.50 -13.43
CA GLU A 23 3.33 11.23 -13.76
C GLU A 23 2.75 10.67 -15.06
N VAL A 24 1.42 10.67 -15.17
CA VAL A 24 0.71 10.22 -16.37
C VAL A 24 -0.44 11.19 -16.65
N THR A 25 -0.61 11.57 -17.91
CA THR A 25 -1.78 12.33 -18.33
C THR A 25 -2.86 11.38 -18.86
N VAL A 26 -4.05 11.45 -18.29
CA VAL A 26 -5.24 10.69 -18.74
C VAL A 26 -6.38 11.69 -18.90
N ASP A 27 -7.00 11.74 -20.08
CA ASP A 27 -8.10 12.67 -20.40
C ASP A 27 -7.77 14.14 -20.09
N GLY A 28 -6.53 14.56 -20.40
CA GLY A 28 -6.05 15.94 -20.16
C GLY A 28 -5.79 16.27 -18.68
N LYS A 29 -5.94 15.31 -17.76
CA LYS A 29 -5.65 15.48 -16.33
C LYS A 29 -4.35 14.77 -15.95
N VAL A 30 -3.54 15.44 -15.13
CA VAL A 30 -2.27 14.89 -14.64
C VAL A 30 -2.52 14.06 -13.39
N TYR A 31 -2.05 12.82 -13.40
CA TYR A 31 -2.08 11.91 -12.26
C TYR A 31 -0.67 11.63 -11.78
N ILE A 32 -0.48 11.70 -10.47
CA ILE A 32 0.81 11.59 -9.81
C ILE A 32 0.86 10.28 -9.05
N LYS A 33 1.98 9.57 -9.16
CA LYS A 33 2.25 8.36 -8.39
C LYS A 33 2.70 8.70 -6.97
N PHE A 34 1.96 8.21 -5.99
CA PHE A 34 2.30 8.25 -4.58
C PHE A 34 2.75 6.87 -4.12
N PHE A 35 3.96 6.82 -3.56
CA PHE A 35 4.54 5.59 -3.05
C PHE A 35 5.04 5.78 -1.63
N LYS A 36 4.56 4.95 -0.69
CA LYS A 36 4.89 5.11 0.74
C LYS A 36 6.35 4.89 1.11
N TRP A 37 7.18 4.47 0.15
CA TRP A 37 8.61 4.27 0.32
C TRP A 37 9.47 5.29 -0.42
N ASP A 38 8.84 6.29 -1.03
CA ASP A 38 9.54 7.46 -1.57
C ASP A 38 10.04 8.31 -0.40
N SER A 39 11.38 8.41 -0.26
CA SER A 39 12.01 9.12 0.86
C SER A 39 11.71 10.60 0.85
N ASP A 40 11.62 11.21 -0.33
CA ASP A 40 11.44 12.65 -0.49
C ASP A 40 9.98 13.01 -0.24
N LEU A 41 9.04 12.18 -0.71
CA LEU A 41 7.64 12.29 -0.36
C LEU A 41 7.45 12.12 1.16
N VAL A 42 8.01 11.07 1.77
CA VAL A 42 7.89 10.86 3.23
C VAL A 42 8.44 12.07 3.99
N TYR A 43 9.58 12.61 3.57
CA TYR A 43 10.16 13.80 4.19
C TYR A 43 9.28 15.04 4.01
N LEU A 44 8.76 15.30 2.81
CA LEU A 44 7.86 16.43 2.52
C LEU A 44 6.57 16.37 3.38
N MET A 45 6.04 15.17 3.56
CA MET A 45 4.77 14.95 4.27
C MET A 45 4.97 15.02 5.80
N THR A 46 6.03 14.40 6.31
CA THR A 46 6.20 14.12 7.75
C THR A 46 7.31 14.93 8.43
N GLY A 47 8.16 15.63 7.67
CA GLY A 47 9.36 16.29 8.16
C GLY A 47 10.48 15.34 8.61
N LYS A 48 10.27 14.02 8.53
CA LYS A 48 11.23 12.99 8.95
C LYS A 48 11.68 12.17 7.76
N LYS A 49 12.99 11.89 7.67
CA LYS A 49 13.53 11.04 6.61
C LYS A 49 13.06 9.59 6.77
N LEU A 50 12.80 8.92 5.66
CA LEU A 50 12.53 7.48 5.65
C LEU A 50 13.84 6.70 5.86
N TYR A 51 13.98 6.06 7.01
CA TYR A 51 15.03 5.07 7.26
C TYR A 51 14.44 3.65 7.23
N LEU A 52 15.01 2.80 6.38
CA LEU A 52 14.66 1.38 6.29
C LEU A 52 15.48 0.51 7.27
N ALA A 53 16.63 1.02 7.74
CA ALA A 53 17.46 0.35 8.74
C ALA A 53 16.76 0.28 10.10
N LYS A 54 16.96 -0.83 10.82
CA LYS A 54 16.30 -1.09 12.12
C LYS A 54 16.73 -0.10 13.21
N GLU A 55 18.00 0.31 13.20
CA GLU A 55 18.61 1.17 14.23
C GLU A 55 17.98 2.56 14.28
N LYS A 56 17.57 3.10 13.13
CA LYS A 56 16.98 4.44 13.01
C LYS A 56 15.45 4.41 12.89
N ARG A 57 14.82 3.31 13.27
CA ARG A 57 13.37 3.12 13.07
C ARG A 57 12.53 4.11 13.90
N SER A 58 12.95 4.44 15.12
CA SER A 58 12.21 5.36 16.01
C SER A 58 12.18 6.81 15.50
N SER A 59 13.19 7.22 14.74
CA SER A 59 13.29 8.56 14.12
C SER A 59 12.86 8.59 12.66
N SER A 60 12.48 7.44 12.09
CA SER A 60 12.07 7.29 10.69
C SER A 60 10.67 7.83 10.44
N GLY A 61 10.50 8.61 9.36
CA GLY A 61 9.19 8.98 8.84
C GLY A 61 8.45 7.79 8.24
N SER A 62 7.12 7.83 8.20
CA SER A 62 6.30 6.77 7.62
C SER A 62 4.99 7.32 7.08
N LEU A 63 4.62 6.88 5.88
CA LEU A 63 3.28 7.10 5.29
C LEU A 63 2.34 5.90 5.53
N ASP A 64 2.73 4.97 6.40
CA ASP A 64 1.89 3.87 6.84
C ASP A 64 0.91 4.35 7.93
N CYS A 65 -0.04 5.19 7.51
CA CYS A 65 -1.06 5.81 8.35
C CYS A 65 -2.47 5.38 7.95
N ASP A 66 -3.46 5.73 8.77
CA ASP A 66 -4.86 5.39 8.49
C ASP A 66 -5.36 5.97 7.17
N LEU A 67 -5.04 7.23 6.86
CA LEU A 67 -5.47 7.87 5.61
C LEU A 67 -5.02 7.08 4.38
N TRP A 68 -3.76 6.61 4.38
CA TRP A 68 -3.23 5.83 3.26
C TRP A 68 -4.01 4.53 3.07
N GLN A 69 -4.33 3.83 4.17
CA GLN A 69 -5.11 2.60 4.11
C GLN A 69 -6.55 2.87 3.68
N ASP A 70 -7.15 3.97 4.14
CA ASP A 70 -8.49 4.40 3.76
C ASP A 70 -8.56 4.65 2.25
N LEU A 71 -7.59 5.36 1.67
CA LEU A 71 -7.49 5.60 0.23
C LEU A 71 -7.28 4.32 -0.58
N VAL A 72 -6.37 3.44 -0.14
CA VAL A 72 -6.15 2.14 -0.80
C VAL A 72 -7.44 1.31 -0.79
N LYS A 73 -8.15 1.31 0.33
CA LYS A 73 -9.42 0.59 0.51
C LYS A 73 -10.52 1.19 -0.36
N ALA A 74 -10.73 2.50 -0.30
CA ALA A 74 -11.77 3.19 -1.05
C ALA A 74 -11.57 3.03 -2.56
N ARG A 75 -10.34 3.10 -3.06
CA ARG A 75 -10.02 2.77 -4.47
C ARG A 75 -10.39 1.32 -4.81
N GLN A 76 -10.03 0.37 -3.94
CA GLN A 76 -10.32 -1.05 -4.17
C GLN A 76 -11.83 -1.31 -4.17
N GLU A 77 -12.59 -0.68 -3.27
CA GLU A 77 -14.05 -0.79 -3.20
C GLU A 77 -14.69 -0.23 -4.47
N ALA A 78 -14.29 0.97 -4.90
CA ALA A 78 -14.77 1.57 -6.15
C ALA A 78 -14.50 0.67 -7.38
N ALA A 79 -13.32 0.06 -7.45
CA ALA A 79 -12.99 -0.88 -8.51
C ALA A 79 -13.82 -2.18 -8.46
N ASN A 80 -14.09 -2.71 -7.26
CA ASN A 80 -14.92 -3.91 -7.09
C ASN A 80 -16.36 -3.63 -7.56
N ASP A 81 -16.90 -2.47 -7.19
CA ASP A 81 -18.26 -2.08 -7.56
C ASP A 81 -18.40 -1.93 -9.08
N LEU A 82 -17.42 -1.27 -9.72
CA LEU A 82 -17.37 -1.15 -11.18
C LEU A 82 -17.24 -2.51 -11.87
N LEU A 83 -16.46 -3.44 -11.32
CA LEU A 83 -16.31 -4.78 -11.89
C LEU A 83 -17.60 -5.58 -11.79
N THR A 84 -18.28 -5.52 -10.64
CA THR A 84 -19.57 -6.18 -10.44
C THR A 84 -20.63 -5.61 -11.39
N LYS A 85 -20.63 -4.30 -11.64
CA LYS A 85 -21.51 -3.66 -12.64
C LYS A 85 -21.18 -4.11 -14.07
N ALA A 86 -19.92 -4.06 -14.48
CA ALA A 86 -19.51 -4.47 -15.83
C ALA A 86 -19.93 -5.92 -16.14
N LYS A 87 -19.78 -6.83 -15.17
CA LYS A 87 -20.15 -8.24 -15.34
C LYS A 87 -21.65 -8.52 -15.31
N THR A 88 -22.44 -7.65 -14.69
CA THR A 88 -23.90 -7.81 -14.67
C THR A 88 -24.51 -7.33 -15.99
N VAL A 89 -23.97 -6.26 -16.59
CA VAL A 89 -24.36 -5.79 -17.93
C VAL A 89 -24.11 -6.85 -19.01
N GLU A 90 -23.01 -7.59 -18.97
CA GLU A 90 -22.77 -8.70 -19.92
C GLU A 90 -23.74 -9.89 -19.76
N HIS A 91 -24.48 -9.96 -18.64
CA HIS A 91 -25.39 -11.06 -18.33
C HIS A 91 -26.88 -10.73 -18.52
N GLU A 92 -27.23 -9.53 -19.03
CA GLU A 92 -28.63 -9.12 -19.25
C GLU A 92 -29.37 -9.88 -20.38
N GLY A 93 -28.84 -11.01 -20.85
CA GLY A 93 -29.54 -11.98 -21.71
C GLY A 93 -30.04 -13.25 -21.01
N GLY A 94 -29.91 -13.36 -19.68
CA GLY A 94 -30.27 -14.58 -18.93
C GLY A 94 -31.13 -14.32 -17.69
N PRO A 95 -31.89 -15.34 -17.21
CA PRO A 95 -32.77 -15.19 -16.05
C PRO A 95 -31.99 -14.75 -14.79
N PRO A 96 -32.62 -13.99 -13.88
CA PRO A 96 -31.94 -13.29 -12.79
C PRO A 96 -31.24 -14.28 -11.86
N LYS A 97 -29.90 -14.35 -11.95
CA LYS A 97 -29.09 -15.13 -11.01
C LYS A 97 -28.94 -14.35 -9.70
N LYS A 98 -29.10 -15.07 -8.58
CA LYS A 98 -28.93 -14.64 -7.18
C LYS A 98 -27.86 -13.55 -7.03
N LYS A 99 -28.14 -12.52 -6.19
CA LYS A 99 -27.27 -11.39 -5.80
C LYS A 99 -25.81 -11.62 -6.21
N ALA A 100 -25.35 -10.95 -7.26
CA ALA A 100 -23.98 -11.08 -7.75
C ALA A 100 -23.01 -10.90 -6.58
N LYS A 101 -22.22 -11.93 -6.27
CA LYS A 101 -21.21 -11.85 -5.22
C LYS A 101 -20.23 -10.74 -5.60
N LEU A 102 -19.96 -9.81 -4.67
CA LEU A 102 -18.98 -8.75 -4.87
C LEU A 102 -17.64 -9.38 -5.25
N GLN A 103 -17.16 -9.10 -6.45
CA GLN A 103 -15.92 -9.67 -6.94
C GLN A 103 -14.79 -8.69 -6.69
N ARG A 104 -13.71 -9.17 -6.07
CA ARG A 104 -12.53 -8.35 -5.89
C ARG A 104 -11.85 -8.09 -7.24
N ALA A 105 -11.73 -6.82 -7.62
CA ALA A 105 -11.01 -6.39 -8.80
C ALA A 105 -9.50 -6.60 -8.63
N THR A 106 -8.87 -7.08 -9.70
CA THR A 106 -7.43 -7.35 -9.78
C THR A 106 -6.82 -6.64 -11.00
N SER A 107 -5.51 -6.69 -11.17
CA SER A 107 -4.83 -6.16 -12.35
C SER A 107 -5.38 -6.74 -13.67
N LYS A 108 -5.80 -8.01 -13.68
CA LYS A 108 -6.43 -8.66 -14.85
C LYS A 108 -7.81 -8.10 -15.17
N SER A 109 -8.49 -7.53 -14.17
CA SER A 109 -9.82 -6.95 -14.32
C SER A 109 -9.80 -5.57 -14.97
N MET A 110 -8.62 -4.93 -15.08
CA MET A 110 -8.47 -3.57 -15.62
C MET A 110 -9.00 -3.39 -17.05
N ILE A 111 -9.04 -4.46 -17.85
CA ILE A 111 -9.58 -4.43 -19.22
C ILE A 111 -11.08 -4.06 -19.22
N LEU A 112 -11.81 -4.40 -18.15
CA LEU A 112 -13.24 -4.17 -18.01
C LEU A 112 -13.56 -2.92 -17.18
N LEU A 113 -12.55 -2.19 -16.73
CA LEU A 113 -12.70 -1.07 -15.80
C LEU A 113 -12.26 0.23 -16.48
N PRO A 114 -12.89 1.37 -16.15
CA PRO A 114 -12.37 2.66 -16.57
C PRO A 114 -10.98 2.89 -15.96
N GLU A 115 -10.14 3.66 -16.65
CA GLU A 115 -8.80 3.94 -16.17
C GLU A 115 -8.80 4.84 -14.93
N THR A 116 -9.78 5.75 -14.85
CA THR A 116 -9.98 6.71 -13.76
C THR A 116 -11.27 6.40 -12.99
N VAL A 117 -11.31 6.75 -11.70
CA VAL A 117 -12.51 6.64 -10.87
C VAL A 117 -12.56 7.78 -9.85
N GLU A 118 -13.76 8.24 -9.52
CA GLU A 118 -13.98 9.14 -8.39
C GLU A 118 -14.17 8.33 -7.12
N VAL A 119 -13.41 8.66 -6.08
CA VAL A 119 -13.38 7.96 -4.80
C VAL A 119 -13.72 8.96 -3.70
N SER A 120 -14.62 8.57 -2.80
CA SER A 120 -14.91 9.32 -1.58
C SER A 120 -14.10 8.73 -0.41
N CYS A 121 -13.26 9.54 0.23
CA CYS A 121 -12.46 9.16 1.38
C CYS A 121 -12.58 10.24 2.46
N ARG A 122 -13.08 9.88 3.66
CA ARG A 122 -13.30 10.83 4.77
C ARG A 122 -14.05 12.09 4.32
N GLU A 123 -15.16 11.90 3.63
CA GLU A 123 -16.04 12.97 3.10
C GLU A 123 -15.43 13.82 1.97
N TYR A 124 -14.16 13.62 1.62
CA TYR A 124 -13.51 14.27 0.49
C TYR A 124 -13.61 13.41 -0.78
N LYS A 125 -13.93 14.05 -1.90
CA LYS A 125 -14.02 13.40 -3.20
C LYS A 125 -12.77 13.72 -4.01
N LEU A 126 -12.11 12.68 -4.50
CA LEU A 126 -10.93 12.83 -5.35
C LEU A 126 -10.97 11.83 -6.50
N ARG A 127 -10.32 12.18 -7.61
CA ARG A 127 -10.13 11.25 -8.72
C ARG A 127 -8.82 10.50 -8.58
N MET A 128 -8.88 9.20 -8.86
CA MET A 128 -7.76 8.29 -8.76
C MET A 128 -7.65 7.42 -10.02
N LEU A 129 -6.43 6.99 -10.36
CA LEU A 129 -6.28 5.90 -11.32
C LEU A 129 -6.49 4.56 -10.63
N LEU A 130 -7.10 3.63 -11.35
CA LEU A 130 -7.18 2.22 -10.94
C LEU A 130 -5.87 1.46 -11.18
N ARG A 131 -4.83 2.11 -11.71
CA ARG A 131 -3.49 1.53 -11.82
C ARG A 131 -2.97 1.08 -10.45
N GLY A 132 -2.38 -0.10 -10.40
CA GLY A 132 -1.81 -0.66 -9.17
C GLY A 132 -2.83 -1.24 -8.17
N LEU A 133 -4.00 -1.70 -8.62
CA LEU A 133 -4.93 -2.49 -7.78
C LEU A 133 -4.22 -3.65 -7.07
N GLY A 134 -4.56 -3.87 -5.80
CA GLY A 134 -3.89 -4.85 -4.94
C GLY A 134 -2.52 -4.41 -4.39
N SER A 135 -1.99 -3.27 -4.83
CA SER A 135 -0.76 -2.68 -4.29
C SER A 135 -1.06 -1.53 -3.32
N GLN A 136 0.00 -1.05 -2.66
CA GLN A 136 -0.04 0.14 -1.79
C GLN A 136 0.31 1.43 -2.54
N VAL A 137 0.53 1.38 -3.86
CA VAL A 137 0.76 2.57 -4.69
C VAL A 137 -0.58 3.27 -4.89
N LEU A 138 -0.61 4.60 -4.79
CA LEU A 138 -1.77 5.42 -5.09
C LEU A 138 -1.46 6.30 -6.31
N TRP A 139 -2.47 6.57 -7.12
CA TRP A 139 -2.39 7.49 -8.25
C TRP A 139 -3.49 8.53 -8.07
N LEU A 140 -3.11 9.76 -7.74
CA LEU A 140 -4.04 10.83 -7.42
C LEU A 140 -3.98 11.90 -8.52
N GLU A 141 -5.12 12.49 -8.85
CA GLU A 141 -5.15 13.66 -9.73
C GLU A 141 -4.37 14.81 -9.05
N GLY A 142 -3.37 15.35 -9.75
CA GLY A 142 -2.40 16.33 -9.24
C GLY A 142 -2.91 17.75 -9.13
N THR A 143 -4.17 17.95 -8.71
CA THR A 143 -4.71 19.28 -8.43
C THR A 143 -4.18 19.80 -7.10
N CYS A 144 -4.03 21.12 -6.98
CA CYS A 144 -3.60 21.76 -5.73
C CYS A 144 -4.50 21.37 -4.55
N GLU A 145 -5.81 21.24 -4.79
CA GLU A 145 -6.79 20.88 -3.77
C GLU A 145 -6.59 19.45 -3.24
N ASN A 146 -6.45 18.46 -4.13
CA ASN A 146 -6.21 17.06 -3.74
C ASN A 146 -4.89 16.93 -2.99
N LEU A 147 -3.85 17.62 -3.48
CA LEU A 147 -2.54 17.64 -2.85
C LEU A 147 -2.62 18.24 -1.45
N GLN A 148 -3.22 19.42 -1.31
CA GLN A 148 -3.39 20.11 -0.02
C GLN A 148 -4.15 19.24 0.97
N TRP A 149 -5.32 18.71 0.58
CA TRP A 149 -6.11 17.82 1.42
C TRP A 149 -5.31 16.59 1.87
N PHE A 150 -4.56 15.97 0.96
CA PHE A 150 -3.73 14.81 1.27
C PHE A 150 -2.61 15.18 2.26
N PHE A 151 -1.93 16.31 2.06
CA PHE A 151 -0.88 16.79 2.95
C PHE A 151 -1.40 17.04 4.37
N ASP A 152 -2.54 17.70 4.51
CA ASP A 152 -3.10 18.07 5.81
C ASP A 152 -3.61 16.85 6.58
N ASN A 153 -4.19 15.87 5.87
CA ASN A 153 -4.76 14.68 6.50
C ASN A 153 -3.73 13.61 6.86
N VAL A 154 -2.57 13.59 6.21
CA VAL A 154 -1.49 12.68 6.62
C VAL A 154 -0.90 13.10 7.96
N GLN A 155 -0.75 14.41 8.19
CA GLN A 155 -0.20 14.93 9.44
C GLN A 155 -1.14 14.70 10.63
N SER A 156 -2.45 14.74 10.42
CA SER A 156 -3.44 14.44 11.45
C SER A 156 -3.62 12.93 11.73
N SER A 157 -3.10 12.07 10.85
CA SER A 157 -3.27 10.62 10.97
C SER A 157 -2.23 9.96 11.87
N ARG A 158 -2.67 8.99 12.69
CA ARG A 158 -1.75 8.23 13.55
C ARG A 158 -0.91 7.25 12.72
N VAL A 159 0.40 7.22 12.99
CA VAL A 159 1.29 6.21 12.40
C VAL A 159 0.99 4.87 13.07
N LYS A 160 0.77 3.81 12.27
CA LYS A 160 0.57 2.47 12.82
C LYS A 160 1.89 1.89 13.31
N GLU A 161 1.90 1.41 14.54
CA GLU A 161 3.03 0.63 15.06
C GLU A 161 3.17 -0.68 14.27
N ARG A 162 4.38 -0.94 13.77
CA ARG A 162 4.67 -2.19 13.07
C ARG A 162 4.76 -3.32 14.10
N LYS A 163 3.80 -4.25 14.06
CA LYS A 163 3.84 -5.47 14.89
C LYS A 163 5.16 -6.21 14.68
N HIS A 164 5.93 -6.40 15.75
CA HIS A 164 7.11 -7.27 15.72
C HIS A 164 6.64 -8.71 15.51
N LYS A 165 6.87 -9.26 14.31
CA LYS A 165 6.65 -10.68 14.04
C LYS A 165 7.68 -11.45 14.87
N ARG A 166 7.27 -11.99 16.03
CA ARG A 166 8.05 -12.98 16.76
C ARG A 166 8.32 -14.13 15.78
N LYS A 167 9.59 -14.36 15.43
CA LYS A 167 9.98 -15.56 14.69
C LYS A 167 9.61 -16.75 15.58
N GLY A 168 8.60 -17.52 15.19
CA GLY A 168 8.31 -18.79 15.83
C GLY A 168 9.52 -19.69 15.67
N SER A 169 10.15 -20.05 16.78
CA SER A 169 11.17 -21.09 16.83
C SER A 169 10.52 -22.40 16.39
N LYS A 170 10.90 -22.91 15.22
CA LYS A 170 10.62 -24.30 14.84
C LYS A 170 11.65 -25.17 15.54
N ASN A 171 11.42 -25.54 16.80
CA ASN A 171 12.01 -26.76 17.35
C ASN A 171 11.13 -27.93 16.91
N LYS A 172 11.53 -28.58 15.81
CA LYS A 172 11.07 -29.93 15.49
C LYS A 172 12.03 -30.88 16.19
N GLY A 173 11.48 -31.73 17.06
CA GLY A 173 12.20 -32.66 17.89
C GLY A 173 13.08 -33.62 17.08
N VAL A 174 14.20 -33.98 17.72
CA VAL A 174 14.92 -35.22 17.44
C VAL A 174 14.75 -36.06 18.70
N GLU A 175 13.70 -36.87 18.72
CA GLU A 175 13.72 -38.11 19.49
C GLU A 175 14.64 -39.09 18.73
N ARG A 176 15.67 -39.56 19.41
CA ARG A 176 16.27 -40.88 19.14
C ARG A 176 16.53 -41.55 20.47
N ALA A 177 15.75 -42.59 20.72
CA ALA A 177 15.92 -43.56 21.78
C ALA A 177 16.96 -44.62 21.38
N ALA A 178 17.76 -45.06 22.35
CA ALA A 178 18.33 -46.41 22.54
C ALA A 178 19.08 -46.37 23.90
N ALA A 179 18.49 -46.87 24.99
CA ALA A 179 18.65 -48.25 25.50
C ALA A 179 20.10 -48.49 25.98
N SER A 180 20.36 -48.27 27.29
CA SER A 180 20.32 -49.25 28.39
C SER A 180 21.54 -50.18 28.40
N ASP A 181 22.41 -50.03 29.40
CA ASP A 181 23.11 -51.16 30.02
C ASP A 181 23.57 -50.81 31.44
N GLU A 182 23.31 -51.72 32.37
CA GLU A 182 23.62 -51.69 33.80
C GLU A 182 25.04 -52.22 34.08
N SER A 183 25.69 -51.74 35.13
CA SER A 183 26.49 -52.50 36.14
C SER A 183 27.40 -51.54 36.95
N GLU A 184 27.18 -51.46 38.27
CA GLU A 184 28.04 -51.96 39.37
C GLU A 184 29.21 -51.01 39.70
N GLU A 185 29.13 -50.25 40.80
CA GLU A 185 29.50 -50.58 42.21
C GLU A 185 30.94 -50.15 42.59
N ALA A 186 31.02 -49.57 43.80
CA ALA A 186 32.21 -49.34 44.65
C ALA A 186 33.26 -48.31 44.15
N SER A 187 33.87 -47.44 44.96
CA SER A 187 34.00 -47.30 46.41
C SER A 187 34.55 -45.90 46.77
N ASP A 188 34.45 -45.57 48.07
CA ASP A 188 35.15 -44.55 48.89
C ASP A 188 36.61 -44.23 48.44
N ASP A 189 37.26 -43.12 48.81
CA ASP A 189 37.36 -42.48 50.14
C ASP A 189 38.03 -41.09 50.04
N GLU A 190 38.09 -40.40 51.19
CA GLU A 190 38.85 -39.16 51.49
C GLU A 190 40.36 -39.22 51.20
#